data_AF-A0A520HEY3-F1
#
_entry.id   AF-A0A520HEY3-F1
#
_cell.length_a   1.000
_cell.length_b   1.000
_cell.length_c   1.000
_cell.angle_alpha   90.00
_cell.angle_beta   90.00
_cell.angle_gamma   90.00
#
_symmetry.space_group_name_H-M   'P 1'
#
loop_
_entity.id
_entity.type
_entity.pdbx_description
1 polymer ?
#
loop_
_entity_poly.entity_id
_entity_poly.type
_entity_poly.pdbx_seq_one_letter_code
_entity_poly.pdbx_strand_id
1 'polypeptide(L)'
;MTLLRIALGCFAILGFHRAQAQTPVSAVWVADNGNGTYKNPVLNADYSDPDAIRVGNKFYLTASSFDQVPGLPLLESNDLVNWKLVGHALTKQPPFDVFDKVQHGKGVWAPAIRYRNGEFLIYYPDPDFGIYVTKAKNFAGPWSEPILVEGGVG
;
A
#
# COMPACT_ATOMS: atom_id res chain seq x y z
N MET A 1 35.03 66.25 14.84
CA MET A 1 35.33 64.94 14.22
C MET A 1 35.11 63.91 15.31
N THR A 2 34.07 63.08 15.30
CA THR A 2 33.76 62.07 14.26
C THR A 2 32.28 61.70 14.34
N LEU A 3 31.58 61.72 13.20
CA LEU A 3 30.16 61.33 13.07
C LEU A 3 30.04 59.80 12.93
N LEU A 4 29.29 59.15 13.81
CA LEU A 4 28.94 57.73 13.70
C LEU A 4 27.63 57.61 12.91
N ARG A 5 27.69 57.06 11.70
CA ARG A 5 26.51 56.78 10.86
C ARG A 5 25.95 55.40 11.21
N ILE A 6 24.71 55.36 11.70
CA ILE A 6 23.93 54.13 11.88
C ILE A 6 23.33 53.78 10.52
N ALA A 7 23.78 52.67 9.93
CA ALA A 7 23.15 52.10 8.74
C ALA A 7 22.06 51.11 9.18
N LEU A 8 20.79 51.50 9.02
CA LEU A 8 19.65 50.59 9.15
C LEU A 8 19.62 49.69 7.90
N GLY A 9 20.12 48.46 8.02
CA GLY A 9 20.01 47.46 6.98
C GLY A 9 18.63 46.79 7.04
N CYS A 10 17.75 47.08 6.08
CA CYS A 10 16.54 46.28 5.84
C CYS A 10 16.95 44.87 5.38
N PHE A 11 16.96 43.91 6.30
CA PHE A 11 17.00 42.49 5.96
C PHE A 11 15.60 42.08 5.46
N ALA A 12 15.42 42.08 4.14
CA ALA A 12 14.27 41.41 3.53
C ALA A 12 14.45 39.90 3.73
N ILE A 13 13.69 39.33 4.66
CA ILE A 13 13.58 37.88 4.83
C ILE A 13 12.81 37.36 3.61
N LEU A 14 13.54 36.94 2.58
CA LEU A 14 13.00 36.16 1.46
C LEU A 14 12.60 34.79 2.04
N GLY A 15 11.36 34.69 2.50
CA GLY A 15 10.79 33.42 2.93
C GLY A 15 10.74 32.46 1.74
N PHE A 16 11.60 31.43 1.75
CA PHE A 16 11.48 30.31 0.83
C PHE A 16 10.16 29.59 1.09
N HIS A 17 9.10 29.96 0.35
CA HIS A 17 7.89 29.16 0.26
C HIS A 17 8.24 27.92 -0.58
N ARG A 18 8.52 26.79 0.10
CA ARG A 18 8.49 25.50 -0.58
C ARG A 18 7.07 25.31 -1.11
N ALA A 19 6.91 25.38 -2.42
CA ALA A 19 5.70 24.90 -3.07
C ALA A 19 5.55 23.42 -2.70
N GLN A 20 4.61 23.11 -1.82
CA GLN A 20 4.27 21.74 -1.50
C GLN A 20 3.60 21.16 -2.75
N ALA A 21 4.30 20.30 -3.47
CA ALA A 21 3.74 19.60 -4.62
C ALA A 21 2.49 18.85 -4.13
N GLN A 22 1.32 19.28 -4.59
CA GLN A 22 0.07 18.66 -4.22
C GLN A 22 0.04 17.26 -4.84
N THR A 23 -0.15 16.23 -4.01
CA THR A 23 -0.26 14.86 -4.50
C THR A 23 -1.38 14.81 -5.53
N PRO A 24 -1.14 14.29 -6.75
CA PRO A 24 -2.18 14.21 -7.76
C PRO A 24 -3.36 13.41 -7.21
N VAL A 25 -4.55 14.00 -7.26
CA VAL A 25 -5.81 13.34 -6.90
C VAL A 25 -6.48 12.81 -8.15
N SER A 26 -7.25 11.72 -8.00
CA SER A 26 -8.00 11.13 -9.11
C SER A 26 -9.01 12.13 -9.68
N ALA A 27 -9.10 12.19 -11.01
CA ALA A 27 -10.07 13.04 -11.71
C ALA A 27 -11.51 12.48 -11.69
N VAL A 28 -11.69 11.20 -11.35
CA VAL A 28 -12.97 10.50 -11.44
C VAL A 28 -13.58 10.24 -10.06
N TRP A 29 -12.76 9.94 -9.06
CA TRP A 29 -13.25 9.60 -7.72
C TRP A 29 -12.28 10.04 -6.63
N VAL A 30 -12.79 10.81 -5.67
CA VAL A 30 -12.09 11.20 -4.44
C VAL A 30 -13.03 10.93 -3.28
N ALA A 31 -12.63 10.08 -2.34
CA ALA A 31 -13.44 9.70 -1.18
C ALA A 31 -13.43 10.78 -0.08
N ASP A 32 -12.33 11.52 0.04
CA ASP A 32 -12.18 12.64 0.98
C ASP A 32 -12.90 13.89 0.46
N ASN A 33 -13.81 14.44 1.26
CA ASN A 33 -14.55 15.65 0.89
C ASN A 33 -13.78 16.95 1.22
N GLY A 34 -12.60 16.86 1.85
CA GLY A 34 -11.75 18.01 2.20
C GLY A 34 -12.27 18.85 3.36
N ASN A 35 -13.31 18.38 4.07
CA ASN A 35 -13.99 19.11 5.14
C ASN A 35 -14.11 18.28 6.44
N GLY A 36 -13.25 17.27 6.60
CA GLY A 36 -13.29 16.35 7.75
C GLY A 36 -14.36 15.25 7.64
N THR A 37 -15.07 15.16 6.52
CA THR A 37 -16.00 14.06 6.20
C THR A 37 -15.49 13.27 4.99
N TYR A 38 -16.04 12.07 4.79
CA TYR A 38 -15.72 11.22 3.64
C TYR A 38 -16.99 10.64 3.03
N LYS A 39 -16.88 10.08 1.83
CA LYS A 39 -17.93 9.30 1.16
C LYS A 39 -17.42 7.93 0.75
N ASN A 40 -18.34 6.97 0.70
CA ASN A 40 -18.06 5.62 0.25
C ASN A 40 -18.33 5.45 -1.26
N PRO A 41 -17.61 4.52 -1.94
CA PRO A 41 -16.52 3.70 -1.38
C PRO A 41 -15.21 4.49 -1.16
N VAL A 42 -14.44 4.15 -0.11
CA VAL A 42 -13.11 4.75 0.15
C VAL A 42 -12.08 4.40 -0.94
N LEU A 43 -12.24 3.22 -1.56
CA LEU A 43 -11.49 2.75 -2.71
C LEU A 43 -12.48 2.42 -3.82
N ASN A 44 -12.56 3.28 -4.85
CA ASN A 44 -13.37 3.02 -6.05
C ASN A 44 -12.51 2.36 -7.14
N ALA A 45 -12.02 1.16 -6.83
CA ALA A 45 -11.17 0.34 -7.67
C ALA A 45 -11.40 -1.14 -7.33
N ASP A 46 -10.89 -2.05 -8.16
CA ASP A 46 -11.00 -3.49 -7.93
C ASP A 46 -9.98 -3.96 -6.88
N TYR A 47 -10.34 -3.74 -5.61
CA TYR A 47 -9.63 -4.27 -4.44
C TYR A 47 -10.60 -5.13 -3.64
N SER A 48 -10.87 -6.33 -4.15
CA SER A 48 -11.72 -7.33 -3.51
C SER A 48 -11.06 -7.91 -2.26
N ASP A 49 -11.89 -8.40 -1.34
CA ASP A 49 -11.46 -9.00 -0.07
C ASP A 49 -10.39 -8.18 0.71
N PRO A 50 -10.61 -6.88 0.95
CA PRO A 50 -9.61 -6.05 1.62
C PRO A 50 -9.44 -6.49 3.09
N ASP A 51 -8.20 -6.78 3.48
CA ASP A 51 -7.81 -6.96 4.88
C ASP A 51 -6.80 -5.89 5.26
N ALA A 52 -7.02 -5.25 6.41
CA ALA A 52 -6.25 -4.09 6.84
C ALA A 52 -5.83 -4.19 8.31
N ILE A 53 -4.64 -3.67 8.60
CA ILE A 53 -4.07 -3.59 9.95
C ILE A 53 -3.49 -2.19 10.22
N ARG A 54 -3.23 -1.92 11.50
CA ARG A 54 -2.50 -0.73 11.95
C ARG A 54 -1.16 -1.13 12.56
N VAL A 55 -0.08 -0.44 12.18
CA VAL A 55 1.23 -0.55 12.84
C VAL A 55 1.73 0.86 13.17
N GLY A 56 1.83 1.17 14.46
CA GLY A 56 2.12 2.53 14.91
C GLY A 56 1.03 3.53 14.47
N ASN A 57 1.41 4.53 13.69
CA ASN A 57 0.51 5.59 13.22
C ASN A 57 0.02 5.42 11.78
N LYS A 58 0.33 4.30 11.14
CA LYS A 58 -0.07 4.00 9.76
C LYS A 58 -0.99 2.79 9.69
N PHE A 59 -1.82 2.80 8.65
CA PHE A 59 -2.68 1.70 8.24
C PHE A 59 -2.15 1.08 6.96
N TYR A 60 -2.32 -0.22 6.86
CA TYR A 60 -1.79 -1.07 5.80
C TYR A 60 -2.91 -1.99 5.32
N LEU A 61 -3.09 -2.11 4.02
CA LEU A 61 -4.13 -2.93 3.41
C LEU A 61 -3.55 -3.76 2.26
N THR A 62 -4.03 -4.99 2.16
CA THR A 62 -3.89 -5.82 0.96
C THR A 62 -5.25 -6.33 0.52
N ALA A 63 -5.35 -6.78 -0.73
CA ALA A 63 -6.57 -7.27 -1.37
C ALA A 63 -6.27 -8.52 -2.20
N SER A 64 -7.30 -9.27 -2.59
CA SER A 64 -7.15 -10.37 -3.55
C SER A 64 -6.70 -9.83 -4.91
N SER A 65 -6.05 -10.69 -5.70
CA SER A 65 -5.57 -10.34 -7.05
C SER A 65 -5.83 -11.43 -8.10
N PHE A 66 -6.37 -12.58 -7.69
CA PHE A 66 -6.62 -13.73 -8.56
C PHE A 66 -5.40 -14.05 -9.43
N ASP A 67 -5.55 -14.03 -10.75
CA ASP A 67 -4.54 -14.37 -11.76
C ASP A 67 -3.65 -13.18 -12.16
N GLN A 68 -3.86 -12.00 -11.55
CA GLN A 68 -3.07 -10.81 -11.83
C GLN A 68 -1.74 -10.86 -11.06
N VAL A 69 -0.65 -10.76 -11.82
CA VAL A 69 0.71 -10.55 -11.31
C VAL A 69 1.32 -9.27 -11.91
N PRO A 70 1.98 -8.41 -11.12
CA PRO A 70 2.24 -8.57 -9.68
C PRO A 70 0.94 -8.51 -8.84
N GLY A 71 0.82 -9.40 -7.86
CA GLY A 71 -0.38 -9.62 -7.05
C GLY A 71 -0.20 -9.18 -5.60
N LEU A 72 -1.25 -9.33 -4.78
CA LEU A 72 -1.30 -8.81 -3.40
C LEU A 72 -0.92 -7.31 -3.34
N PRO A 73 -1.76 -6.41 -3.86
CA PRO A 73 -1.48 -4.98 -3.87
C PRO A 73 -1.30 -4.45 -2.45
N LEU A 74 -0.35 -3.53 -2.27
CA LEU A 74 0.03 -3.01 -0.96
C LEU A 74 -0.34 -1.54 -0.86
N LEU A 75 -1.30 -1.22 0.00
CA LEU A 75 -1.79 0.13 0.20
C LEU A 75 -1.45 0.65 1.60
N GLU A 76 -0.98 1.90 1.68
CA GLU A 76 -0.77 2.62 2.94
C GLU A 76 -1.77 3.77 3.10
N SER A 77 -2.20 4.01 4.34
CA SER A 77 -3.00 5.19 4.71
C SER A 77 -2.61 5.73 6.09
N ASN A 78 -2.86 7.01 6.33
CA ASN A 78 -2.75 7.63 7.65
C ASN A 78 -4.11 7.82 8.34
N ASP A 79 -5.22 7.68 7.61
CA ASP A 79 -6.55 8.11 8.04
C ASP A 79 -7.70 7.14 7.66
N LEU A 80 -7.38 5.98 7.06
CA LEU A 80 -8.31 4.97 6.54
C LEU A 80 -9.18 5.41 5.35
N VAL A 81 -9.02 6.64 4.85
CA VAL A 81 -9.79 7.20 3.73
C VAL A 81 -8.90 7.37 2.51
N ASN A 82 -7.74 7.99 2.71
CA ASN A 82 -6.77 8.30 1.67
C ASN A 82 -5.72 7.20 1.61
N TRP A 83 -5.82 6.33 0.60
CA TRP A 83 -4.93 5.19 0.41
C TRP A 83 -3.98 5.41 -0.76
N LYS A 84 -2.73 4.97 -0.59
CA LYS A 84 -1.69 5.02 -1.62
C LYS A 84 -1.17 3.62 -1.90
N LEU A 85 -1.23 3.19 -3.16
CA LEU A 85 -0.53 1.99 -3.62
C LEU A 85 0.99 2.22 -3.53
N VAL A 86 1.68 1.38 -2.76
CA VAL A 86 3.13 1.45 -2.55
C VAL A 86 3.90 0.29 -3.19
N GLY A 87 3.20 -0.76 -3.64
CA GLY A 87 3.80 -1.91 -4.28
C GLY A 87 2.88 -3.11 -4.34
N HIS A 88 3.48 -4.29 -4.52
CA HIS A 88 2.82 -5.59 -4.56
C HIS A 88 3.71 -6.59 -3.82
N ALA A 89 3.13 -7.48 -3.02
CA ALA A 89 3.91 -8.47 -2.27
C ALA A 89 4.30 -9.69 -3.12
N LEU A 90 3.54 -9.97 -4.18
CA LEU A 90 3.74 -11.16 -5.02
C LEU A 90 4.18 -10.74 -6.42
N THR A 91 5.43 -11.01 -6.77
CA THR A 91 5.95 -10.74 -8.13
C THR A 91 5.52 -11.82 -9.12
N LYS A 92 5.33 -13.06 -8.66
CA LYS A 92 4.95 -14.22 -9.46
C LYS A 92 4.23 -15.27 -8.60
N GLN A 93 3.13 -15.84 -9.08
CA GLN A 93 2.36 -16.86 -8.36
C GLN A 93 2.92 -18.27 -8.62
N PRO A 94 3.32 -19.04 -7.58
CA PRO A 94 3.57 -20.47 -7.70
C PRO A 94 2.25 -21.27 -7.63
N PRO A 95 2.17 -22.50 -8.18
CA PRO A 95 3.17 -23.20 -8.98
C PRO A 95 3.36 -22.58 -10.37
N PHE A 96 4.61 -22.37 -10.78
CA PHE A 96 4.91 -21.59 -11.99
C PHE A 96 4.49 -22.28 -13.28
N ASP A 97 4.52 -23.61 -13.34
CA ASP A 97 4.06 -24.38 -14.51
C ASP A 97 2.55 -24.24 -14.79
N VAL A 98 1.78 -23.88 -13.76
CA VAL A 98 0.34 -23.60 -13.82
C VAL A 98 0.08 -22.12 -14.12
N PHE A 99 0.74 -21.22 -13.37
CA PHE A 99 0.47 -19.78 -13.40
C PHE A 99 1.35 -18.97 -14.36
N ASP A 100 2.30 -19.61 -15.07
CA ASP A 100 2.95 -19.03 -16.27
C ASP A 100 2.03 -19.01 -17.51
N LYS A 101 0.74 -19.24 -17.29
CA LYS A 101 -0.34 -19.22 -18.28
C LYS A 101 -1.52 -18.50 -17.64
N VAL A 102 -2.45 -18.01 -18.48
CA VAL A 102 -3.68 -17.36 -18.01
C VAL A 102 -4.54 -18.37 -17.23
N GLN A 103 -4.97 -18.00 -16.03
CA GLN A 103 -5.73 -18.86 -15.10
C GLN A 103 -6.90 -18.08 -14.47
N HIS A 104 -7.88 -17.67 -15.28
CA HIS A 104 -8.98 -16.81 -14.82
C HIS A 104 -9.66 -17.29 -13.53
N GLY A 105 -9.74 -16.39 -12.55
CA GLY A 105 -10.39 -16.64 -11.25
C GLY A 105 -9.59 -17.53 -10.28
N LYS A 106 -8.39 -17.98 -10.66
CA LYS A 106 -7.49 -18.78 -9.80
C LYS A 106 -6.39 -17.92 -9.19
N GLY A 107 -5.51 -18.51 -8.38
CA GLY A 107 -4.37 -17.83 -7.78
C GLY A 107 -4.75 -17.19 -6.45
N VAL A 108 -4.48 -15.90 -6.29
CA VAL A 108 -4.59 -15.22 -4.99
C VAL A 108 -6.05 -14.89 -4.64
N TRP A 109 -6.64 -15.67 -3.72
CA TRP A 109 -7.94 -15.38 -3.11
C TRP A 109 -7.78 -14.58 -1.80
N ALA A 110 -8.90 -14.33 -1.10
CA ALA A 110 -9.02 -13.47 0.08
C ALA A 110 -7.80 -13.55 1.06
N PRO A 111 -6.91 -12.55 1.05
CA PRO A 111 -5.71 -12.55 1.87
C PRO A 111 -5.99 -12.06 3.31
N ALA A 112 -5.07 -12.37 4.22
CA ALA A 112 -5.03 -11.84 5.57
C ALA A 112 -3.63 -11.32 5.90
N ILE A 113 -3.50 -10.02 6.16
CA ILE A 113 -2.27 -9.36 6.57
C ILE A 113 -2.18 -9.24 8.09
N ARG A 114 -1.05 -9.62 8.68
CA ARG A 114 -0.79 -9.46 10.13
C ARG A 114 0.59 -8.87 10.34
N TYR A 115 0.78 -8.20 11.48
CA TYR A 115 2.09 -7.73 11.92
C TYR A 115 2.41 -8.34 13.27
N ARG A 116 3.55 -9.03 13.37
CA ARG A 116 3.99 -9.68 14.61
C ARG A 116 5.51 -9.69 14.66
N ASN A 117 6.06 -9.39 15.84
CA ASN A 117 7.50 -9.46 16.13
C ASN A 117 8.39 -8.69 15.13
N GLY A 118 7.93 -7.51 14.67
CA GLY A 118 8.72 -6.69 13.76
C GLY A 118 8.53 -7.00 12.26
N GLU A 119 7.65 -7.93 11.91
CA GLU A 119 7.48 -8.43 10.54
C GLU A 119 6.01 -8.44 10.11
N PHE A 120 5.76 -8.06 8.87
CA PHE A 120 4.49 -8.22 8.18
C PHE A 120 4.41 -9.62 7.58
N LEU A 121 3.24 -10.25 7.70
CA LEU A 121 2.91 -11.54 7.12
C LEU A 121 1.64 -11.37 6.30
N ILE A 122 1.62 -11.86 5.07
CA ILE A 122 0.40 -12.01 4.28
C ILE A 122 0.18 -13.49 4.06
N TYR A 123 -0.90 -14.00 4.65
CA TYR A 123 -1.44 -15.31 4.31
C TYR A 123 -2.43 -15.14 3.18
N TYR A 124 -2.39 -16.02 2.18
CA TYR A 124 -3.41 -16.04 1.14
C TYR A 124 -3.67 -17.48 0.70
N PRO A 125 -4.95 -17.84 0.50
CA PRO A 125 -5.29 -19.11 -0.13
C PRO A 125 -5.18 -19.00 -1.65
N ASP A 126 -4.69 -20.08 -2.24
CA ASP A 126 -5.00 -20.53 -3.58
C ASP A 126 -5.87 -21.79 -3.42
N PRO A 127 -7.17 -21.76 -3.77
CA PRO A 127 -8.07 -22.87 -3.46
C PRO A 127 -7.62 -24.23 -4.02
N ASP A 128 -6.89 -24.22 -5.13
CA ASP A 128 -6.44 -25.42 -5.80
C ASP A 128 -5.11 -25.94 -5.20
N PHE A 129 -4.20 -25.03 -4.83
CA PHE A 129 -2.82 -25.38 -4.48
C PHE A 129 -2.46 -25.21 -3.00
N GLY A 130 -3.28 -24.52 -2.22
CA GLY A 130 -3.18 -24.45 -0.77
C GLY A 130 -3.04 -23.05 -0.20
N ILE A 131 -2.60 -22.97 1.04
CA ILE A 131 -2.43 -21.71 1.76
C ILE A 131 -0.96 -21.33 1.75
N TYR A 132 -0.66 -20.13 1.29
CA TYR A 132 0.69 -19.59 1.25
C TYR A 132 0.87 -18.47 2.28
N VAL A 133 2.11 -18.24 2.69
CA VAL A 133 2.53 -17.07 3.45
C VAL A 133 3.73 -16.40 2.80
N THR A 134 3.69 -15.08 2.66
CA THR A 134 4.85 -14.23 2.33
C THR A 134 5.09 -13.22 3.44
N LYS A 135 6.35 -12.80 3.63
CA LYS A 135 6.78 -11.99 4.77
C LYS A 135 7.68 -10.82 4.36
N ALA A 136 7.60 -9.71 5.09
CA ALA A 136 8.50 -8.57 4.92
C ALA A 136 8.69 -7.79 6.22
N LYS A 137 9.90 -7.26 6.46
CA LYS A 137 10.15 -6.33 7.57
C LYS A 137 9.64 -4.91 7.29
N ASN A 138 9.71 -4.49 6.03
CA ASN A 138 9.19 -3.23 5.54
C ASN A 138 7.96 -3.53 4.68
N PHE A 139 6.85 -2.83 4.91
CA PHE A 139 5.60 -3.10 4.17
C PHE A 139 5.76 -2.92 2.66
N ALA A 140 6.52 -1.92 2.19
CA ALA A 140 6.81 -1.72 0.77
C ALA A 140 7.80 -2.75 0.17
N GLY A 141 8.24 -3.73 0.96
CA GLY A 141 9.12 -4.80 0.55
C GLY A 141 10.61 -4.57 0.87
N PRO A 142 11.49 -5.50 0.44
CA PRO A 142 11.14 -6.69 -0.34
C PRO A 142 10.33 -7.71 0.49
N TRP A 143 9.43 -8.41 -0.20
CA TRP A 143 8.68 -9.54 0.33
C TRP A 143 9.40 -10.85 -0.02
N SER A 144 9.29 -11.86 0.85
CA SER A 144 9.84 -13.18 0.61
C SER A 144 9.10 -13.90 -0.52
N GLU A 145 9.73 -14.90 -1.12
CA GLU A 145 9.00 -15.90 -1.90
C GLU A 145 7.86 -16.51 -1.06
N PRO A 146 6.71 -16.85 -1.68
CA PRO A 146 5.63 -17.53 -0.99
C PRO A 146 6.05 -18.89 -0.43
N ILE A 147 5.75 -19.14 0.83
CA ILE A 147 5.99 -20.40 1.51
C ILE A 147 4.65 -21.13 1.63
N LEU A 148 4.56 -22.36 1.12
CA LEU A 148 3.39 -23.21 1.30
C LEU A 148 3.25 -23.60 2.78
N VAL A 149 2.12 -23.27 3.38
CA VAL A 149 1.78 -23.57 4.78
C VAL A 149 1.01 -24.88 4.87
N GLU A 150 0.02 -25.05 4.01
CA GLU A 150 -0.85 -26.22 3.93
C GLU A 150 -1.19 -26.46 2.47
N GLY A 151 -1.09 -27.70 1.99
CA GLY A 151 -1.39 -28.04 0.60
C GLY A 151 -2.89 -28.00 0.29
N GLY A 152 -3.24 -27.61 -0.94
CA GLY A 152 -4.60 -27.76 -1.47
C GLY A 152 -4.93 -29.23 -1.74
N VAL A 153 -6.22 -29.55 -1.81
CA VAL A 153 -6.70 -30.91 -2.14
C VAL A 153 -6.94 -31.13 -3.65
N GLY A 154 -6.79 -30.08 -4.47
CA GLY A 154 -7.17 -30.09 -5.89
C GLY A 154 -8.68 -30.21 -6.09
#